data_AF-A0A0S7C167-F1
#
_entry.id   AF-A0A0S7C167-F1
#
_cell.length_a   1.000
_cell.length_b   1.000
_cell.length_c   1.000
_cell.angle_alpha   90.00
_cell.angle_beta   90.00
_cell.angle_gamma   90.00
#
_symmetry.space_group_name_H-M   'P 1'
#
loop_
_entity.id
_entity.type
_entity.pdbx_description
1 polymer ?
#
loop_
_entity_poly.entity_id
_entity_poly.type
_entity_poly.pdbx_seq_one_letter_code
_entity_poly.pdbx_strand_id
1 'polypeptide(L)'
;MSTSNYLYLKKLLLITAASGILMLVAFLTVPQYLSPALPFVLIFFMSVSLISYYLLQKKAASGTSGFVTGFMSHTVLRMALYLAIILSYAFLNREDAVRFIIGFFILYLIFTIFEVYQFLILTRKSKPAGE
;
A
#
# COMPACT_ATOMS: atom_id res chain seq x y z
N MET A 1 22.75 -3.40 4.13
CA MET A 1 21.42 -2.80 3.85
C MET A 1 21.63 -1.29 3.70
N SER A 2 21.43 -0.71 2.51
CA SER A 2 21.66 0.72 2.28
C SER A 2 20.81 1.56 3.23
N THR A 3 21.34 2.67 3.76
CA THR A 3 20.65 3.60 4.71
C THR A 3 19.26 4.02 4.21
N SER A 4 19.05 4.07 2.88
CA SER A 4 17.76 4.35 2.25
C SER A 4 16.69 3.28 2.54
N ASN A 5 17.08 2.00 2.59
CA ASN A 5 16.17 0.87 2.82
C ASN A 5 15.62 0.87 4.23
N TYR A 6 16.49 1.14 5.20
CA TYR A 6 16.10 1.24 6.60
C TYR A 6 15.10 2.38 6.83
N LEU A 7 15.33 3.54 6.20
CA LEU A 7 14.42 4.68 6.33
C LEU A 7 13.03 4.39 5.73
N TYR A 8 12.97 3.74 4.57
CA TYR A 8 11.70 3.34 3.96
C TYR A 8 10.96 2.32 4.84
N LEU A 9 11.63 1.25 5.27
CA LEU A 9 11.05 0.24 6.15
C LEU A 9 10.53 0.84 7.45
N LYS A 10 11.27 1.77 8.06
CA LYS A 10 10.81 2.47 9.27
C LYS A 10 9.53 3.26 9.01
N LYS A 11 9.44 3.99 7.89
CA LYS A 11 8.23 4.74 7.54
C LYS A 11 7.05 3.81 7.22
N LEU A 12 7.30 2.71 6.51
CA LEU A 12 6.29 1.69 6.22
C LEU A 12 5.77 1.04 7.51
N LEU A 13 6.67 0.66 8.41
CA LEU A 13 6.27 0.11 9.71
C LEU A 13 5.48 1.13 10.54
N LEU A 14 5.86 2.41 10.49
CA LEU A 14 5.16 3.46 11.22
C LEU A 14 3.75 3.68 10.68
N ILE A 15 3.56 3.77 9.35
CA ILE A 15 2.22 3.94 8.76
C ILE A 15 1.35 2.69 8.97
N THR A 16 1.92 1.48 8.88
CA THR A 16 1.21 0.24 9.17
C THR A 16 0.83 0.15 10.64
N ALA A 17 1.74 0.49 11.56
CA ALA A 17 1.46 0.48 13.00
C ALA A 17 0.39 1.52 13.37
N ALA A 18 0.49 2.75 12.82
CA ALA A 18 -0.52 3.78 13.02
C ALA A 18 -1.91 3.33 12.49
N SER A 19 -1.95 2.75 11.28
CA SER A 19 -3.18 2.21 10.71
C SER A 19 -3.74 1.04 11.53
N GLY A 20 -2.87 0.18 12.06
CA GLY A 20 -3.24 -0.91 12.95
C GLY A 20 -3.79 -0.44 14.29
N ILE A 21 -3.20 0.58 14.90
CA ILE A 21 -3.70 1.19 16.14
C ILE A 21 -5.06 1.83 15.90
N LEU A 22 -5.22 2.61 14.82
CA LEU A 22 -6.51 3.20 14.45
C LEU A 22 -7.58 2.12 14.23
N MET A 23 -7.21 1.03 13.56
CA MET A 23 -8.09 -0.12 13.37
C MET A 23 -8.46 -0.78 14.70
N LEU A 24 -7.51 -0.97 15.62
CA LEU A 24 -7.78 -1.54 16.95
C LEU A 24 -8.73 -0.66 17.75
N VAL A 25 -8.50 0.65 17.78
CA VAL A 25 -9.40 1.60 18.45
C VAL A 25 -10.79 1.56 17.82
N ALA A 26 -10.89 1.46 16.49
CA ALA A 26 -12.16 1.33 15.79
C ALA A 26 -12.87 0.00 16.10
N PHE A 27 -12.16 -1.12 16.23
CA PHE A 27 -12.73 -2.40 16.68
C PHE A 27 -13.25 -2.34 18.12
N LEU A 28 -12.60 -1.59 19.01
CA LEU A 28 -13.05 -1.46 20.41
C LEU A 28 -14.25 -0.52 20.57
N THR A 29 -14.35 0.51 19.72
CA THR A 29 -15.39 1.54 19.83
C THR A 29 -16.61 1.27 18.97
N VAL A 30 -16.41 0.72 17.77
CA VAL A 30 -17.46 0.55 16.76
C VAL A 30 -17.32 -0.77 15.96
N PRO A 31 -17.23 -1.94 16.62
CA PRO A 31 -16.98 -3.23 15.96
C PRO A 31 -18.01 -3.59 14.89
N GLN A 32 -19.26 -3.12 15.05
CA GLN A 32 -20.36 -3.39 14.13
C GLN A 32 -20.18 -2.82 12.71
N TYR A 33 -19.29 -1.85 12.52
CA TYR A 33 -19.00 -1.28 11.19
C TYR A 33 -17.72 -1.83 10.57
N LEU A 34 -16.95 -2.65 11.30
CA LEU A 34 -15.69 -3.20 10.83
C LEU A 34 -15.87 -4.63 10.37
N SER A 35 -15.29 -4.94 9.22
CA SER A 35 -15.17 -6.32 8.77
C SER A 35 -14.12 -7.05 9.61
N PRO A 36 -14.41 -8.28 10.10
CA PRO A 36 -13.42 -9.12 10.78
C PRO A 36 -12.19 -9.42 9.92
N ALA A 37 -12.27 -9.26 8.60
CA ALA A 37 -11.17 -9.54 7.68
C ALA A 37 -10.15 -8.38 7.55
N LEU A 38 -10.44 -7.19 8.09
CA LEU A 38 -9.57 -6.01 7.95
C LEU A 38 -8.14 -6.18 8.46
N PRO A 39 -7.86 -6.90 9.58
CA PRO A 39 -6.49 -7.15 10.01
C PRO A 39 -5.66 -7.91 8.96
N PHE A 40 -6.27 -8.87 8.25
CA PHE A 40 -5.61 -9.59 7.17
C PHE A 40 -5.33 -8.67 5.97
N VAL A 41 -6.28 -7.78 5.65
CA VAL A 41 -6.11 -6.76 4.61
C VAL A 41 -4.95 -5.83 4.93
N LEU A 42 -4.78 -5.41 6.19
CA LEU A 42 -3.67 -4.56 6.61
C LEU A 42 -2.30 -5.23 6.38
N ILE A 43 -2.15 -6.49 6.77
CA ILE A 43 -0.92 -7.28 6.55
C ILE A 43 -0.65 -7.43 5.04
N PHE A 44 -1.72 -7.66 4.28
CA PHE A 44 -1.64 -7.76 2.83
C PHE A 44 -1.16 -6.44 2.18
N PHE A 45 -1.71 -5.28 2.58
CA PHE A 45 -1.24 -3.97 2.11
C PHE A 45 0.23 -3.73 2.45
N MET A 46 0.65 -4.03 3.68
CA MET A 46 2.05 -3.93 4.08
C MET A 46 2.97 -4.80 3.20
N SER A 47 2.54 -6.03 2.90
CA SER A 47 3.29 -6.96 2.04
C SER A 47 3.41 -6.44 0.61
N VAL A 48 2.31 -5.94 0.03
CA VAL A 48 2.31 -5.33 -1.31
C VAL A 48 3.22 -4.12 -1.36
N SER A 49 3.16 -3.21 -0.38
CA SER A 49 4.04 -2.03 -0.35
C SER A 49 5.51 -2.37 -0.16
N LEU A 50 5.81 -3.48 0.51
CA LEU A 50 7.18 -3.99 0.61
C LEU A 50 7.68 -4.55 -0.73
N ILE A 51 6.87 -5.36 -1.41
CA ILE A 51 7.18 -5.91 -2.74
C ILE A 51 7.37 -4.77 -3.74
N SER A 52 6.48 -3.78 -3.72
CA SER A 52 6.55 -2.56 -4.53
C SER A 52 7.91 -1.89 -4.39
N TYR A 53 8.35 -1.68 -3.16
CA TYR A 53 9.64 -1.05 -2.87
C TYR A 53 10.83 -1.81 -3.47
N TYR A 54 10.85 -3.14 -3.30
CA TYR A 54 11.92 -3.97 -3.85
C TYR A 54 11.92 -3.97 -5.39
N LEU A 55 10.75 -4.04 -6.01
CA LEU A 55 10.61 -3.98 -7.47
C LEU A 55 11.06 -2.63 -8.02
N LEU A 56 10.65 -1.53 -7.37
CA LEU A 56 11.03 -0.17 -7.75
C LEU A 56 12.54 0.05 -7.61
N GLN A 57 13.16 -0.43 -6.53
CA GLN A 57 14.60 -0.30 -6.38
C GLN A 57 15.40 -1.07 -7.43
N LYS A 58 14.96 -2.28 -7.79
CA LYS A 58 15.61 -3.06 -8.86
C LYS A 58 15.52 -2.33 -10.21
N LYS A 59 14.39 -1.67 -10.49
CA LYS A 59 14.19 -0.90 -11.72
C LYS A 59 14.82 0.49 -11.70
N ALA A 60 15.10 1.07 -10.53
CA ALA A 60 15.81 2.34 -10.41
C ALA A 60 17.22 2.29 -11.02
N ALA A 61 17.86 1.10 -11.01
CA ALA A 61 19.16 0.87 -11.66
C ALA A 61 19.11 0.96 -13.20
N SER A 62 17.93 0.84 -13.82
CA SER A 62 17.74 0.92 -15.28
C SER A 62 17.43 2.34 -15.80
N GLY A 63 17.56 3.36 -14.95
CA GLY A 63 17.30 4.76 -15.31
C GLY A 63 15.84 5.21 -15.08
N THR A 64 15.61 6.52 -15.17
CA THR A 64 14.34 7.19 -14.79
C THR A 64 13.14 6.68 -15.59
N SER A 65 13.30 6.41 -16.90
CA SER A 65 12.22 5.92 -17.75
C SER A 65 11.76 4.49 -17.37
N GLY A 66 12.71 3.60 -17.07
CA GLY A 66 12.43 2.23 -16.61
C GLY A 66 11.78 2.20 -15.22
N PHE A 67 12.14 3.14 -14.35
CA PHE A 67 11.54 3.33 -13.04
C PHE A 67 10.07 3.76 -13.12
N VAL A 68 9.76 4.78 -13.92
CA VAL A 68 8.37 5.27 -14.12
C VAL A 68 7.50 4.17 -14.72
N THR A 69 7.97 3.52 -15.79
CA THR A 69 7.23 2.42 -16.44
C THR A 69 6.98 1.27 -15.45
N GLY A 70 8.00 0.92 -14.66
CA GLY A 70 7.89 -0.09 -13.62
C GLY A 70 6.85 0.23 -12.55
N PHE A 71 6.83 1.47 -12.05
CA PHE A 71 5.85 1.91 -11.07
C PHE A 71 4.43 1.92 -11.64
N MET A 72 4.25 2.39 -12.87
CA MET A 72 2.94 2.41 -13.53
C MET A 72 2.39 1.00 -13.74
N SER A 73 3.20 0.06 -14.26
CA SER A 73 2.78 -1.34 -14.41
C SER A 73 2.46 -1.99 -13.06
N HIS A 74 3.27 -1.71 -12.03
CA HIS A 74 3.02 -2.22 -10.69
C HIS A 74 1.68 -1.70 -10.16
N THR A 75 1.41 -0.40 -10.31
CA THR A 75 0.17 0.24 -9.87
C THR A 75 -1.04 -0.39 -10.55
N VAL A 76 -1.01 -0.59 -11.87
CA VAL A 76 -2.11 -1.24 -12.61
C VAL A 76 -2.36 -2.67 -12.13
N LEU A 77 -1.29 -3.47 -11.99
CA LEU A 77 -1.39 -4.85 -11.54
C LEU A 77 -1.98 -4.93 -10.11
N ARG A 78 -1.50 -4.05 -9.23
CA ARG A 78 -2.01 -3.86 -7.88
C ARG A 78 -3.50 -3.53 -7.88
N MET A 79 -3.95 -2.58 -8.70
CA MET A 79 -5.37 -2.20 -8.76
C MET A 79 -6.24 -3.38 -9.19
N ALA A 80 -5.82 -4.11 -10.21
CA ALA A 80 -6.53 -5.30 -10.67
C ALA A 80 -6.62 -6.37 -9.57
N LEU A 81 -5.52 -6.59 -8.85
CA LEU A 81 -5.46 -7.55 -7.75
C LEU A 81 -6.35 -7.12 -6.57
N TYR A 82 -6.38 -5.83 -6.23
CA TYR A 82 -7.28 -5.30 -5.20
C TYR A 82 -8.75 -5.47 -5.58
N LEU A 83 -9.10 -5.17 -6.83
CA LEU A 83 -10.45 -5.38 -7.34
C LEU A 83 -10.84 -6.87 -7.27
N ALA A 84 -9.94 -7.78 -7.65
CA ALA A 84 -10.19 -9.22 -7.56
C ALA A 84 -10.42 -9.66 -6.11
N ILE A 85 -9.64 -9.17 -5.15
CA ILE A 85 -9.83 -9.47 -3.72
C ILE A 85 -11.19 -8.95 -3.22
N ILE A 86 -11.51 -7.70 -3.53
CA ILE A 86 -12.77 -7.07 -3.14
C ILE A 86 -13.96 -7.88 -3.67
N LEU A 87 -13.97 -8.18 -4.97
CA LEU A 87 -15.05 -8.93 -5.60
C LEU A 87 -15.16 -10.33 -5.00
N SER A 88 -14.04 -11.06 -4.89
CA SER A 88 -14.02 -12.41 -4.33
C SER A 88 -14.60 -12.43 -2.91
N TYR A 89 -14.17 -11.50 -2.05
CA TYR A 89 -14.68 -11.41 -0.69
C TYR A 89 -16.17 -11.04 -0.66
N ALA A 90 -16.58 -10.06 -1.46
CA ALA A 90 -17.97 -9.61 -1.51
C ALA A 90 -18.94 -10.70 -2.01
N PHE A 91 -18.50 -11.56 -2.95
CA PHE A 91 -19.29 -12.70 -3.41
C PHE A 91 -19.42 -13.81 -2.35
N LEU A 92 -18.36 -14.06 -1.58
CA LEU A 92 -18.33 -15.07 -0.50
C LEU A 92 -19.09 -14.62 0.75
N ASN A 93 -18.99 -13.34 1.12
CA ASN A 93 -19.50 -12.79 2.38
C ASN A 93 -20.35 -11.53 2.12
N ARG A 94 -21.51 -11.70 1.47
CA ARG A 94 -22.37 -10.58 1.05
C ARG A 94 -22.81 -9.68 2.20
N GLU A 95 -23.07 -10.25 3.38
CA GLU A 95 -23.52 -9.50 4.57
C GLU A 95 -22.43 -8.55 5.10
N ASP A 96 -21.16 -8.94 4.99
CA ASP A 96 -20.01 -8.15 5.44
C ASP A 96 -19.37 -7.32 4.32
N ALA A 97 -19.77 -7.56 3.06
CA ALA A 97 -19.16 -6.98 1.87
C ALA A 97 -19.03 -5.45 1.94
N VAL A 98 -20.07 -4.74 2.39
CA VAL A 98 -20.05 -3.27 2.47
C VAL A 98 -19.00 -2.80 3.49
N ARG A 99 -18.93 -3.43 4.66
CA ARG A 99 -17.96 -3.09 5.73
C ARG A 99 -16.54 -3.37 5.26
N PHE A 100 -16.35 -4.51 4.60
CA PHE A 100 -15.07 -4.88 4.01
C PHE A 100 -14.63 -3.90 2.93
N ILE A 101 -15.50 -3.56 1.97
CA ILE A 101 -15.20 -2.63 0.88
C ILE A 101 -14.78 -1.27 1.43
N ILE A 102 -15.53 -0.72 2.39
CA ILE A 102 -15.24 0.59 2.98
C ILE A 102 -13.90 0.55 3.72
N GLY A 103 -13.67 -0.44 4.58
CA GLY A 103 -12.40 -0.55 5.32
C GLY A 103 -11.21 -0.81 4.39
N PHE A 104 -11.39 -1.65 3.37
CA PHE A 104 -10.38 -1.88 2.32
C PHE A 104 -10.07 -0.58 1.57
N PHE A 105 -11.09 0.20 1.22
CA PHE A 105 -10.92 1.47 0.51
C PHE A 105 -10.17 2.53 1.33
N ILE A 106 -10.45 2.60 2.64
CA ILE A 106 -9.71 3.51 3.55
C ILE A 106 -8.23 3.12 3.61
N LEU A 107 -7.94 1.84 3.86
CA LEU A 107 -6.56 1.35 3.87
C LEU A 107 -5.88 1.58 2.51
N TYR A 108 -6.59 1.31 1.42
CA TYR A 108 -6.15 1.59 0.08
C TYR A 108 -5.69 3.03 -0.07
N LEU A 109 -6.49 4.03 0.33
CA LEU A 109 -6.11 5.43 0.22
C LEU A 109 -4.84 5.74 1.02
N ILE A 110 -4.76 5.29 2.27
CA ILE A 110 -3.61 5.52 3.15
C ILE A 110 -2.32 4.98 2.51
N PHE A 111 -2.33 3.72 2.06
CA PHE A 111 -1.15 3.08 1.47
C PHE A 111 -0.85 3.59 0.06
N THR A 112 -1.85 4.01 -0.72
CA THR A 112 -1.63 4.67 -2.03
C THR A 112 -0.92 6.00 -1.86
N ILE A 113 -1.41 6.86 -0.96
CA ILE A 113 -0.81 8.18 -0.70
C ILE A 113 0.63 7.99 -0.24
N PHE A 114 0.88 7.04 0.66
CA PHE A 114 2.21 6.70 1.12
C PHE A 114 3.13 6.29 -0.05
N GLU A 115 2.71 5.34 -0.90
CA GLU A 115 3.52 4.87 -2.02
C GLU A 115 3.81 5.96 -3.04
N VAL A 116 2.81 6.75 -3.43
CA VAL A 116 2.98 7.87 -4.38
C VAL A 116 3.94 8.90 -3.81
N TYR A 117 3.84 9.23 -2.52
CA TYR A 117 4.77 10.15 -1.88
C TYR A 117 6.21 9.64 -1.88
N GLN A 118 6.42 8.35 -1.57
CA GLN A 118 7.75 7.75 -1.65
C GLN A 118 8.28 7.73 -3.09
N PHE A 119 7.43 7.41 -4.06
CA PHE A 119 7.76 7.45 -5.48
C PHE A 119 8.25 8.83 -5.91
N LEU A 120 7.51 9.90 -5.59
CA LEU A 120 7.89 11.28 -5.91
C LEU A 120 9.24 11.67 -5.30
N ILE A 121 9.51 11.27 -4.05
CA ILE A 121 10.81 11.51 -3.41
C ILE A 121 11.93 10.77 -4.13
N LEU A 122 11.71 9.53 -4.53
CA LEU A 122 12.71 8.71 -5.24
C LEU A 122 13.03 9.28 -6.62
N THR A 123 12.03 9.69 -7.39
CA THR A 123 12.23 10.34 -8.70
C THR A 123 12.92 11.69 -8.58
N ARG A 124 12.61 12.50 -7.55
CA ARG A 124 13.29 13.79 -7.33
C ARG A 124 14.78 13.60 -7.03
N LYS A 125 15.15 12.50 -6.37
CA LYS A 125 16.54 12.18 -6.04
C LYS A 125 17.35 11.67 -7.25
N SER A 126 16.68 11.19 -8.30
CA SER A 126 17.32 10.70 -9.53
C SER A 126 17.45 11.75 -10.63
N LYS A 127 16.83 12.94 -10.50
CA LYS A 127 17.07 14.07 -11.43
C LYS A 127 18.34 14.81 -10.96
N PRO A 128 19.45 14.82 -11.73
CA PRO A 128 20.61 15.62 -11.37
C PRO A 128 20.21 17.10 -11.40
N ALA A 129 20.65 17.86 -10.39
CA ALA A 129 20.55 19.31 -10.37
C ALA A 129 21.46 19.86 -11.48
N GLY A 130 20.87 20.29 -12.59
CA GLY A 130 21.61 20.79 -13.74
C GLY A 130 20.78 20.72 -15.02
N GLU A 131 19.77 21.59 -15.10
CA GLU A 131 19.33 22.21 -16.36
C GLU A 131 19.39 23.72 -16.13
#